data_AF-A0A259S747-F1
#
_entry.id   AF-A0A259S747-F1
#
_cell.length_a   1.000
_cell.length_b   1.000
_cell.length_c   1.000
_cell.angle_alpha   90.00
_cell.angle_beta   90.00
_cell.angle_gamma   90.00
#
_symmetry.space_group_name_H-M   'P 1'
#
loop_
_entity.id
_entity.type
_entity.pdbx_description
1 polymer ?
#
loop_
_entity_poly.entity_id
_entity_poly.type
_entity_poly.pdbx_seq_one_letter_code
_entity_poly.pdbx_strand_id
1 'polypeptide(L)'
;MIALVEPGPELPPEHIARYSRQLMLPGFGETAQRRLRAARVLVIGAGGLGSALVPALAGSGVGTIGVIDDDVVELSNLHRQLSHGMDDIGRSKVGSLADTVRDIDPGILVRPYRERATAETLPGILAEYDLLVDGSDN
;
A
#
# COMPACT_ATOMS: atom_id res chain seq x y z
N MET A 1 -6.28 -15.93 -18.23
CA MET A 1 -5.24 -15.42 -17.32
C MET A 1 -5.39 -16.13 -15.99
N ILE A 2 -4.28 -16.61 -15.41
CA ILE A 2 -4.26 -17.14 -14.05
C ILE A 2 -4.22 -15.94 -13.09
N ALA A 3 -5.00 -16.00 -12.00
CA ALA A 3 -4.98 -14.94 -10.99
C ALA A 3 -3.65 -14.96 -10.21
N LEU A 4 -3.12 -13.79 -9.86
CA LEU A 4 -1.89 -13.68 -9.08
C LEU A 4 -2.05 -14.21 -7.65
N VAL A 5 -3.25 -14.06 -7.09
CA VAL A 5 -3.58 -14.40 -5.70
C VAL A 5 -4.91 -15.16 -5.68
N GLU A 6 -4.98 -16.25 -4.92
CA GLU A 6 -6.22 -16.98 -4.67
C GLU A 6 -7.13 -16.20 -3.72
N PRO A 7 -8.47 -16.32 -3.83
CA PRO A 7 -9.37 -15.58 -2.96
C PRO A 7 -9.16 -16.00 -1.50
N GLY A 8 -9.00 -15.02 -0.62
CA GLY A 8 -8.95 -15.24 0.83
C GLY A 8 -10.31 -15.68 1.41
N PRO A 9 -10.50 -15.64 2.74
CA PRO A 9 -11.78 -15.98 3.38
C PRO A 9 -12.93 -15.07 2.91
N GLU A 10 -14.16 -15.46 3.24
CA GLU A 10 -15.35 -14.62 3.00
C GLU A 10 -15.21 -13.26 3.69
N LEU A 11 -15.80 -12.23 3.07
CA LEU A 11 -15.72 -10.88 3.61
C LEU A 11 -16.62 -10.74 4.85
N PRO A 12 -16.11 -10.23 5.98
CA PRO A 12 -16.97 -9.87 7.10
C PRO A 12 -17.91 -8.73 6.70
N PRO A 13 -19.07 -8.56 7.37
CA PRO A 13 -20.07 -7.54 7.04
C PRO A 13 -19.51 -6.12 6.93
N GLU A 14 -18.54 -5.77 7.77
CA GLU A 14 -17.84 -4.48 7.74
C GLU A 14 -17.07 -4.24 6.43
N HIS A 15 -16.42 -5.27 5.89
CA HIS A 15 -15.74 -5.20 4.60
C HIS A 15 -16.73 -5.15 3.44
N ILE A 16 -17.84 -5.89 3.52
CA ILE A 16 -18.92 -5.81 2.53
C ILE A 16 -19.47 -4.38 2.45
N ALA A 17 -19.71 -3.75 3.60
CA ALA A 17 -20.17 -2.36 3.64
C ALA A 17 -19.11 -1.38 3.07
N ARG A 18 -17.85 -1.51 3.49
CA ARG A 18 -16.72 -0.67 3.05
C ARG A 18 -16.50 -0.74 1.55
N TYR A 19 -16.49 -1.93 0.97
CA TYR A 19 -16.19 -2.15 -0.46
C TYR A 19 -17.43 -2.27 -1.34
N SER A 20 -18.63 -1.98 -0.81
CA SER A 20 -19.91 -2.13 -1.52
C SER A 20 -19.92 -1.56 -2.95
N ARG A 21 -19.31 -0.38 -3.16
CA ARG A 21 -19.20 0.23 -4.50
C ARG A 21 -18.29 -0.54 -5.45
N GLN A 22 -17.21 -1.13 -4.94
CA GLN A 22 -16.27 -1.95 -5.71
C GLN A 22 -16.91 -3.30 -6.06
N LEU A 23 -17.64 -3.90 -5.12
CA LEU A 23 -18.35 -5.17 -5.30
C LEU A 23 -19.38 -5.12 -6.43
N MET A 24 -20.01 -3.96 -6.67
CA MET A 24 -21.01 -3.77 -7.73
C MET A 24 -20.39 -3.61 -9.13
N LEU A 25 -19.07 -3.49 -9.27
CA LEU A 25 -18.43 -3.32 -10.57
C LEU A 25 -18.60 -4.59 -11.43
N PRO A 26 -19.07 -4.46 -12.69
CA PRO A 26 -19.19 -5.60 -13.59
C PRO A 26 -17.87 -6.35 -13.75
N GLY A 27 -17.89 -7.66 -13.48
CA GLY A 27 -16.70 -8.52 -13.60
C GLY A 27 -15.75 -8.51 -12.39
N PHE A 28 -16.04 -7.75 -11.34
CA PHE A 28 -15.24 -7.71 -10.11
C PHE A 28 -15.81 -8.63 -9.03
N GLY A 29 -16.90 -8.21 -8.38
CA GLY A 29 -17.61 -9.01 -7.38
C GLY A 29 -16.79 -9.37 -6.13
N GLU A 30 -17.38 -10.20 -5.27
CA GLU A 30 -16.78 -10.59 -3.99
C GLU A 30 -15.47 -11.37 -4.15
N THR A 31 -15.40 -12.28 -5.12
CA THR A 31 -14.20 -13.09 -5.34
C THR A 31 -12.98 -12.21 -5.68
N ALA A 32 -13.14 -11.13 -6.46
CA ALA A 32 -12.04 -10.23 -6.75
C ALA A 32 -11.63 -9.42 -5.51
N GLN A 33 -12.59 -8.95 -4.71
CA GLN A 33 -12.29 -8.24 -3.46
C GLN A 33 -11.55 -9.15 -2.46
N ARG A 34 -11.93 -10.42 -2.36
CA ARG A 34 -11.26 -11.42 -1.50
C ARG A 34 -9.82 -11.68 -1.95
N ARG A 35 -9.53 -11.56 -3.24
CA ARG A 35 -8.14 -11.62 -3.75
C ARG A 35 -7.35 -10.38 -3.35
N LEU A 36 -7.92 -9.17 -3.46
CA LEU A 36 -7.24 -7.96 -2.98
C LEU A 36 -6.95 -8.03 -1.48
N ARG A 37 -7.92 -8.47 -0.67
CA ARG A 37 -7.74 -8.64 0.78
C ARG A 37 -6.68 -9.68 1.14
N ALA A 38 -6.41 -10.65 0.27
CA ALA A 38 -5.36 -11.64 0.45
C ALA A 38 -4.00 -11.19 -0.12
N ALA A 39 -3.98 -10.18 -0.98
CA ALA A 39 -2.78 -9.73 -1.67
C ALA A 39 -1.83 -8.95 -0.77
N ARG A 40 -0.54 -9.14 -1.03
CA ARG A 40 0.58 -8.46 -0.39
C ARG A 40 1.34 -7.69 -1.47
N VAL A 41 1.34 -6.36 -1.38
CA VAL A 41 2.00 -5.48 -2.35
C VAL A 41 3.17 -4.76 -1.70
N LEU A 42 4.36 -4.86 -2.30
CA LEU A 42 5.52 -4.06 -1.91
C LEU A 42 5.62 -2.84 -2.83
N VAL A 43 5.77 -1.66 -2.26
CA VAL A 43 6.01 -0.41 -2.98
C VAL A 43 7.41 0.10 -2.64
N ILE A 44 8.25 0.27 -3.66
CA ILE A 44 9.55 0.93 -3.53
C ILE A 44 9.35 2.43 -3.72
N GLY A 45 9.79 3.22 -2.75
CA GLY A 45 9.64 4.67 -2.74
C GLY A 45 8.33 5.11 -2.10
N ALA A 46 8.44 6.06 -1.17
CA ALA A 46 7.35 6.79 -0.55
C ALA A 46 7.27 8.25 -1.06
N GLY A 47 7.97 8.55 -2.16
CA GLY A 47 7.95 9.84 -2.84
C GLY A 47 6.66 10.13 -3.62
N GLY A 48 6.75 10.86 -4.73
CA GLY A 48 5.55 11.32 -5.47
C GLY A 48 4.66 10.17 -5.97
N LEU A 49 5.27 9.10 -6.49
CA LEU A 49 4.53 7.92 -6.97
C LEU A 49 3.97 7.08 -5.82
N GLY A 50 4.81 6.75 -4.83
CA GLY A 50 4.40 5.98 -3.67
C GLY A 50 3.28 6.65 -2.87
N SER A 51 3.40 7.96 -2.65
CA SER A 51 2.38 8.75 -1.96
C SER A 51 1.07 8.89 -2.72
N ALA A 52 1.04 8.72 -4.04
CA ALA A 52 -0.21 8.66 -4.80
C ALA A 52 -0.80 7.23 -4.81
N LEU A 53 0.05 6.22 -4.94
CA LEU A 53 -0.34 4.83 -5.11
C LEU A 53 -0.84 4.18 -3.82
N VAL A 54 -0.12 4.34 -2.71
CA VAL A 54 -0.40 3.63 -1.46
C VAL A 54 -1.81 3.91 -0.91
N PRO A 55 -2.32 5.16 -0.91
CA PRO A 55 -3.72 5.41 -0.56
C PRO A 55 -4.72 4.70 -1.45
N ALA A 56 -4.43 4.56 -2.75
CA ALA A 56 -5.30 3.86 -3.68
C ALA A 56 -5.30 2.34 -3.43
N LEU A 57 -4.14 1.76 -3.13
CA LEU A 57 -4.04 0.36 -2.69
C LEU A 57 -4.82 0.14 -1.39
N ALA A 58 -4.69 1.06 -0.43
CA ALA A 58 -5.43 0.99 0.82
C ALA A 58 -6.96 1.11 0.60
N GLY A 59 -7.39 2.10 -0.17
CA GLY A 59 -8.81 2.33 -0.48
C GLY A 59 -9.44 1.19 -1.29
N SER A 60 -8.67 0.48 -2.11
CA SER A 60 -9.11 -0.72 -2.84
C SER A 60 -9.13 -1.99 -1.97
N GLY A 61 -8.57 -1.95 -0.76
CA GLY A 61 -8.58 -3.07 0.17
C GLY A 61 -7.50 -4.11 -0.13
N VAL A 62 -6.29 -3.68 -0.52
CA VAL A 62 -5.12 -4.58 -0.46
C VAL A 62 -4.86 -5.00 0.98
N GLY A 63 -4.69 -6.30 1.24
CA GLY A 63 -4.57 -6.83 2.60
C GLY A 63 -3.30 -6.44 3.33
N THR A 64 -2.17 -6.45 2.62
CA THR A 64 -0.86 -6.07 3.17
C THR A 64 -0.13 -5.13 2.22
N ILE A 65 0.37 -4.02 2.76
CA ILE A 65 1.14 -3.04 2.00
C ILE A 65 2.50 -2.88 2.68
N GLY A 66 3.55 -3.29 1.97
CA GLY A 66 4.94 -2.98 2.32
C GLY A 66 5.37 -1.69 1.64
N VAL A 67 6.12 -0.84 2.33
CA VAL A 67 6.69 0.38 1.75
C VAL A 67 8.14 0.49 2.16
N ILE A 68 9.05 0.61 1.20
CA ILE A 68 10.48 0.77 1.43
C ILE A 68 10.97 2.14 0.95
N ASP A 69 11.52 2.93 1.87
CA ASP A 69 12.07 4.27 1.62
C ASP A 69 12.92 4.70 2.84
N ASP A 70 14.11 5.25 2.62
CA ASP A 70 15.05 5.68 3.66
C ASP A 70 14.96 7.17 4.02
N ASP A 71 14.18 7.95 3.28
CA ASP A 71 14.08 9.39 3.46
C ASP A 71 13.12 9.81 4.59
N VAL A 72 13.18 11.11 4.87
CA VAL A 72 12.23 11.84 5.72
C VAL A 72 11.35 12.78 4.90
N VAL A 73 10.23 13.19 5.46
CA VAL A 73 9.34 14.18 4.84
C VAL A 73 9.99 15.56 4.89
N GLU A 74 10.00 16.25 3.75
CA GLU A 74 10.53 17.60 3.59
C GLU A 74 9.49 18.56 3.03
N LEU A 75 9.53 19.83 3.45
CA LEU A 75 8.64 20.88 2.96
C LEU A 75 8.68 21.02 1.43
N SER A 76 9.87 20.92 0.84
CA SER A 76 10.12 21.01 -0.61
C SER A 76 9.43 19.91 -1.42
N ASN A 77 8.98 18.84 -0.76
CA ASN A 77 8.43 17.64 -1.37
C ASN A 77 6.90 17.57 -1.27
N LEU A 78 6.29 18.29 -0.33
CA LEU A 78 4.84 18.23 -0.05
C LEU A 78 3.95 18.60 -1.23
N HIS A 79 4.43 19.44 -2.16
CA HIS A 79 3.65 19.84 -3.34
C HIS A 79 3.29 18.68 -4.29
N ARG A 80 4.02 17.56 -4.20
CA ARG A 80 3.82 16.35 -5.02
C ARG A 80 3.66 15.08 -4.21
N GLN A 81 3.88 15.13 -2.89
CA GLN A 81 3.77 13.99 -1.99
C GLN A 81 2.55 14.12 -1.08
N LEU A 82 1.36 13.97 -1.67
CA LEU A 82 0.09 14.38 -1.05
C LEU A 82 -0.34 13.52 0.14
N SER A 83 0.31 12.38 0.38
CA SER A 83 0.07 11.51 1.55
C SER A 83 0.85 11.93 2.79
N HIS A 84 1.65 12.99 2.70
CA HIS A 84 2.39 13.57 3.82
C HIS A 84 1.82 14.94 4.19
N GLY A 85 1.73 15.21 5.49
CA GLY A 85 1.25 16.48 6.02
C GLY A 85 2.35 17.45 6.46
N MET A 86 1.96 18.68 6.79
CA MET A 86 2.85 19.66 7.43
C MET A 86 3.41 19.16 8.77
N ASP A 87 2.60 18.42 9.52
CA ASP A 87 2.99 17.85 10.82
C ASP A 87 3.93 16.65 10.67
N ASP A 88 4.15 16.16 9.45
CA ASP A 88 5.05 15.04 9.18
C ASP A 88 6.49 15.46 8.89
N ILE A 89 6.77 16.75 8.71
CA ILE A 89 8.11 17.23 8.36
C ILE A 89 9.16 16.71 9.36
N GLY A 90 10.20 16.04 8.85
CA GLY A 90 11.25 15.40 9.64
C GLY A 90 10.95 13.97 10.12
N ARG A 91 9.71 13.49 9.99
CA ARG A 91 9.37 12.07 10.19
C ARG A 91 9.82 11.24 8.99
N SER A 92 10.09 9.95 9.19
CA SER A 92 10.35 9.02 8.09
C SER A 92 9.14 8.96 7.15
N LYS A 93 9.37 8.99 5.82
CA LYS A 93 8.28 8.92 4.84
C LYS A 93 7.43 7.66 5.01
N VAL A 94 8.07 6.50 5.19
CA VAL A 94 7.36 5.23 5.43
C VAL A 94 6.49 5.25 6.69
N GLY A 95 6.86 6.03 7.70
CA GLY A 95 6.09 6.20 8.94
C GLY A 95 4.84 7.03 8.72
N SER A 96 4.98 8.20 8.08
CA SER A 96 3.84 9.05 7.69
C SER A 96 2.88 8.31 6.76
N LEU A 97 3.39 7.58 5.76
CA LEU A 97 2.56 6.79 4.86
C LEU A 97 1.78 5.67 5.58
N ALA A 98 2.40 5.06 6.60
CA ALA A 98 1.74 4.04 7.40
C ALA A 98 0.57 4.60 8.22
N ASP A 99 0.68 5.83 8.72
CA ASP A 99 -0.42 6.53 9.39
C ASP A 99 -1.56 6.78 8.38
N THR A 100 -1.25 7.30 7.19
CA THR A 100 -2.21 7.51 6.11
C THR A 100 -2.99 6.24 5.76
N VAL A 101 -2.33 5.08 5.67
CA VAL A 101 -3.02 3.81 5.40
C VAL A 101 -3.94 3.42 6.56
N ARG A 102 -3.51 3.58 7.82
CA ARG A 102 -4.34 3.26 8.99
C ARG A 102 -5.58 4.15 9.07
N ASP A 103 -5.46 5.42 8.68
CA ASP A 103 -6.59 6.34 8.62
C ASP A 103 -7.61 5.94 7.54
N ILE A 104 -7.14 5.41 6.41
CA ILE A 104 -7.99 4.92 5.32
C ILE A 104 -8.69 3.62 5.73
N ASP A 105 -7.93 2.62 6.18
CA ASP A 105 -8.44 1.31 6.56
C ASP A 105 -7.54 0.66 7.62
N PRO A 106 -7.94 0.68 8.91
CA PRO A 106 -7.15 0.10 10.00
C PRO A 106 -7.08 -1.44 9.93
N GLY A 107 -7.87 -2.08 9.06
CA GLY A 107 -7.81 -3.52 8.81
C GLY A 107 -6.68 -3.94 7.87
N ILE A 108 -5.89 -3.00 7.33
CA ILE A 108 -4.75 -3.29 6.44
C ILE A 108 -3.47 -3.44 7.25
N LEU A 109 -2.70 -4.50 6.95
CA LEU A 109 -1.38 -4.68 7.53
C LEU A 109 -0.36 -3.82 6.77
N VAL A 110 0.24 -2.86 7.46
CA VAL A 110 1.29 -2.00 6.88
C VAL A 110 2.66 -2.40 7.41
N ARG A 111 3.63 -2.56 6.51
CA ARG A 111 5.02 -2.90 6.84
C ARG A 111 5.97 -1.81 6.33
N PRO A 112 6.37 -0.86 7.20
CA PRO A 112 7.35 0.16 6.83
C PRO A 112 8.77 -0.41 6.91
N TYR A 113 9.53 -0.28 5.83
CA TYR A 113 10.95 -0.60 5.76
C TYR A 113 11.73 0.70 5.60
N ARG A 114 12.32 1.19 6.70
CA ARG A 114 13.13 2.41 6.69
C ARG A 114 14.58 2.10 6.29
N GLU A 115 14.75 1.66 5.06
CA GLU A 115 16.02 1.31 4.48
C GLU A 115 15.99 1.52 2.96
N ARG A 116 17.17 1.60 2.34
CA ARG A 116 17.28 1.74 0.90
C ARG A 116 17.04 0.38 0.24
N ALA A 117 16.28 0.38 -0.85
CA ALA A 117 16.16 -0.78 -1.72
C ALA A 117 17.47 -1.01 -2.47
N THR A 118 18.18 -2.08 -2.15
CA THR A 118 19.43 -2.49 -2.81
C THR A 118 19.39 -3.97 -3.19
N ALA A 119 20.39 -4.44 -3.94
CA ALA A 119 20.52 -5.84 -4.30
C ALA A 119 20.69 -6.75 -3.06
N GLU A 120 21.14 -6.18 -1.95
CA GLU A 120 21.35 -6.87 -0.67
C GLU A 120 20.08 -6.88 0.19
N THR A 121 19.30 -5.79 0.22
CA THR A 121 18.13 -5.67 1.10
C THR A 121 16.86 -6.29 0.50
N LEU A 122 16.67 -6.18 -0.82
CA LEU A 122 15.44 -6.61 -1.49
C LEU A 122 15.17 -8.12 -1.48
N PRO A 123 16.13 -9.04 -1.67
CA PRO A 123 15.82 -10.46 -1.87
C PRO A 123 15.03 -11.09 -0.72
N GLY A 124 15.35 -10.72 0.54
CA GLY A 124 14.64 -11.22 1.71
C GLY A 124 13.21 -10.69 1.81
N ILE A 125 13.00 -9.43 1.43
CA ILE A 125 11.70 -8.74 1.50
C ILE A 125 10.79 -9.25 0.37
N LEU A 126 11.30 -9.34 -0.86
CA LEU A 126 10.51 -9.67 -2.05
C LEU A 126 9.78 -11.02 -1.96
N ALA A 127 10.36 -12.00 -1.27
CA ALA A 127 9.75 -13.32 -1.08
C ALA A 127 8.41 -13.27 -0.32
N GLU A 128 8.13 -12.18 0.40
CA GLU A 128 6.91 -12.00 1.19
C GLU A 128 5.77 -11.32 0.44
N TYR A 129 5.96 -10.93 -0.83
CA TYR A 129 4.99 -10.13 -1.58
C TYR A 129 4.60 -10.80 -2.89
N ASP A 130 3.35 -10.58 -3.28
CA ASP A 130 2.78 -11.14 -4.51
C ASP A 130 3.04 -10.20 -5.70
N LEU A 131 3.12 -8.88 -5.44
CA LEU A 131 3.37 -7.85 -6.44
C LEU A 131 4.37 -6.82 -5.91
N LEU A 132 5.32 -6.44 -6.77
CA LEU A 132 6.21 -5.30 -6.58
C LEU A 132 5.75 -4.13 -7.45
N VAL A 133 5.73 -2.93 -6.89
CA VAL A 133 5.60 -1.69 -7.65
C VAL A 133 6.81 -0.81 -7.37
N ASP A 134 7.55 -0.47 -8.42
CA ASP A 134 8.65 0.48 -8.36
C ASP A 134 8.12 1.90 -8.54
N GLY A 135 8.16 2.68 -7.47
CA GLY A 135 7.85 4.10 -7.44
C GLY A 135 9.08 4.96 -7.11
N SER A 136 10.29 4.40 -7.23
CA SER A 136 11.52 5.15 -7.02
C SER A 136 11.74 6.17 -8.14
N ASP A 137 12.21 7.36 -7.76
CA ASP A 137 12.70 8.39 -8.67
C ASP A 137 14.24 8.40 -8.64
N ASN A 138 14.84 7.32 -9.15
CA ASN A 138 16.29 7.21 -9.36
C ASN A 138 16.72 7.84 -10.70
#